data_AF-A0A8S1HBC2-F1
#
_entry.id   AF-A0A8S1HBC2-F1
#
_cell.length_a   1.000
_cell.length_b   1.000
_cell.length_c   1.000
_cell.angle_alpha   90.00
_cell.angle_beta   90.00
_cell.angle_gamma   90.00
#
_symmetry.space_group_name_H-M   'P 1'
#
loop_
_entity.id
_entity.type
_entity.pdbx_description
1 polymer ?
#
loop_
_entity_poly.entity_id
_entity_poly.type
_entity_poly.pdbx_seq_one_letter_code
_entity_poly.pdbx_strand_id
1 'polypeptide(L)'
;MADQKGEKKRKQLANGVARLPAYIGNLGLAKRRSCPKRKKKRTATPEPQKVLLLPQLAQAYIFLGVNISIVVETDAPGNVELYVSYQVYCASWKPAYDIRASTAEEPDQANTVQLCYYGLVEQNTGDDWRDCDVVLSTAAPSVGGSPPPLSTLAASLHRPTRGQRQRHASSARRKPMSAASEEDMGFGSFDYNEIIDAAALHRYTTGIHSRSSEENSVSMPGAEQMISTCFSIPRAVSIVSNGAEHKLLIGILDLACAFSHETVPSRSTAAYLSALVTNISALPLLPGPANIYVNNCFITKTHLRLVSPGEEFRCSLGVDPSVKVEYKPPTVSHEQVGFMSKSTLVIHEQVISLRSAKIFQGVKITVKEQIPKSNDDKIKVSVMSPELKATKTASCEARLNKEHNLEWTVVLAPGQTRDLAVRYTIEHPASESLAYKLV
;
A
#
# COMPACT_ATOMS: atom_id res chain seq x y z
N MET A 1 -72.10 11.50 14.60
CA MET A 1 -72.48 10.07 14.66
C MET A 1 -71.21 9.32 15.01
N ALA A 2 -70.90 9.21 16.31
CA ALA A 2 -71.30 8.11 17.21
C ALA A 2 -70.49 6.84 16.90
N ASP A 3 -69.78 6.16 17.80
CA ASP A 3 -69.69 6.11 19.27
C ASP A 3 -68.37 5.36 19.59
N GLN A 4 -67.43 5.86 20.40
CA GLN A 4 -67.29 5.68 21.87
C GLN A 4 -67.91 4.44 22.54
N LYS A 5 -67.04 3.58 23.11
CA LYS A 5 -67.14 2.85 24.41
C LYS A 5 -65.93 1.91 24.49
N GLY A 6 -65.12 1.77 25.53
CA GLY A 6 -65.21 2.03 26.97
C GLY A 6 -64.44 0.88 27.63
N GLU A 7 -63.24 1.10 28.17
CA GLU A 7 -62.93 1.41 29.59
C GLU A 7 -62.68 0.18 30.50
N LYS A 8 -61.57 0.27 31.26
CA LYS A 8 -61.36 -0.16 32.67
C LYS A 8 -61.06 -1.64 33.03
N LYS A 9 -59.81 -1.89 33.48
CA LYS A 9 -59.37 -2.16 34.90
C LYS A 9 -57.96 -2.81 34.90
N ARG A 10 -56.90 -2.21 35.45
CA ARG A 10 -56.46 -2.00 36.86
C ARG A 10 -55.62 -3.17 37.46
N LYS A 11 -54.40 -2.79 37.92
CA LYS A 11 -53.51 -3.40 38.95
C LYS A 11 -52.72 -4.65 38.49
N GLN A 12 -51.46 -4.91 38.86
CA GLN A 12 -50.66 -4.49 40.03
C GLN A 12 -49.16 -4.78 39.79
N LEU A 13 -48.29 -4.16 40.61
CA LEU A 13 -46.83 -4.25 40.64
C LEU A 13 -46.26 -5.66 40.85
N ALA A 14 -45.05 -5.92 40.33
CA ALA A 14 -44.01 -6.66 41.05
C ALA A 14 -42.60 -6.37 40.48
N ASN A 15 -41.72 -5.91 41.37
CA ASN A 15 -40.27 -5.82 41.20
C ASN A 15 -39.66 -7.19 40.86
N GLY A 16 -38.69 -7.22 39.94
CA GLY A 16 -37.95 -8.44 39.60
C GLY A 16 -36.52 -8.12 39.19
N VAL A 17 -35.63 -8.10 40.18
CA VAL A 17 -34.17 -8.07 40.03
C VAL A 17 -33.73 -9.33 39.28
N ALA A 18 -33.19 -9.19 38.08
CA ALA A 18 -32.59 -10.30 37.33
C ALA A 18 -31.11 -10.47 37.74
N ARG A 19 -30.85 -11.45 38.61
CA ARG A 19 -29.52 -12.00 38.87
C ARG A 19 -29.19 -13.04 37.79
N LEU A 20 -28.06 -12.87 37.11
CA LEU A 20 -27.46 -13.89 36.23
C LEU A 20 -26.87 -15.03 37.08
N PRO A 21 -27.10 -16.31 36.74
CA PRO A 21 -26.48 -17.43 37.43
C PRO A 21 -25.08 -17.74 36.89
N ALA A 22 -24.15 -17.96 37.81
CA ALA A 22 -22.82 -18.50 37.56
C ALA A 22 -22.92 -19.97 37.11
N TYR A 23 -22.28 -20.31 35.99
CA TYR A 23 -22.10 -21.68 35.54
C TYR A 23 -20.70 -22.18 35.92
N ILE A 24 -20.65 -23.07 36.91
CA ILE A 24 -19.53 -23.97 37.19
C ILE A 24 -20.03 -25.37 36.81
N GLY A 25 -19.35 -26.05 35.88
CA GLY A 25 -19.70 -27.38 35.41
C GLY A 25 -18.46 -28.22 35.16
N ASN A 26 -18.11 -29.03 36.15
CA ASN A 26 -16.98 -29.97 36.16
C ASN A 26 -17.18 -31.17 35.22
N LEU A 27 -16.02 -31.73 34.83
CA LEU A 27 -15.84 -32.98 34.07
C LEU A 27 -16.57 -34.20 34.68
N GLY A 28 -17.06 -35.08 33.80
CA GLY A 28 -17.58 -36.40 34.14
C GLY A 28 -17.48 -37.43 32.99
N LEU A 29 -16.35 -38.13 32.97
CA LEU A 29 -16.11 -39.56 32.64
C LEU A 29 -17.10 -40.34 31.73
N ALA A 30 -16.56 -40.90 30.64
CA ALA A 30 -17.12 -42.05 29.94
C ALA A 30 -16.16 -43.28 29.99
N LYS A 31 -16.67 -44.39 30.52
CA LYS A 31 -16.06 -45.73 30.60
C LYS A 31 -15.96 -46.41 29.24
N ARG A 32 -14.87 -47.15 28.99
CA ARG A 32 -14.90 -48.43 28.22
C ARG A 32 -14.01 -49.51 28.85
N ARG A 33 -14.56 -50.72 28.85
CA ARG A 33 -14.07 -52.06 29.27
C ARG A 33 -12.92 -52.52 28.32
N SER A 34 -12.03 -53.51 28.52
CA SER A 34 -11.96 -54.77 29.29
C SER A 34 -10.53 -55.40 29.27
N CYS A 35 -10.18 -56.11 30.36
CA CYS A 35 -9.16 -57.16 30.70
C CYS A 35 -8.49 -58.08 29.62
N PRO A 36 -7.60 -59.07 29.96
CA PRO A 36 -6.49 -59.18 30.95
C PRO A 36 -5.21 -60.00 30.49
N LYS A 37 -4.08 -59.96 31.24
CA LYS A 37 -3.28 -61.13 31.79
C LYS A 37 -1.73 -60.97 31.88
N ARG A 38 -1.24 -61.38 33.07
CA ARG A 38 -0.03 -62.18 33.45
C ARG A 38 1.44 -61.67 33.32
N LYS A 39 1.99 -61.35 34.51
CA LYS A 39 3.26 -61.79 35.17
C LYS A 39 4.46 -62.28 34.31
N LYS A 40 5.64 -61.63 34.48
CA LYS A 40 6.89 -62.25 35.00
C LYS A 40 7.98 -61.21 35.34
N LYS A 41 8.78 -61.55 36.36
CA LYS A 41 9.85 -60.78 37.04
C LYS A 41 11.23 -60.92 36.34
N ARG A 42 12.15 -60.03 36.77
CA ARG A 42 13.64 -60.00 36.66
C ARG A 42 14.11 -59.22 35.42
N THR A 43 15.04 -58.26 35.45
CA THR A 43 16.25 -58.01 36.26
C THR A 43 16.60 -56.51 36.26
N ALA A 44 17.38 -56.05 37.25
CA ALA A 44 17.80 -54.67 37.45
C ALA A 44 19.11 -54.31 36.71
N THR A 45 19.18 -53.07 36.20
CA THR A 45 20.38 -52.22 36.08
C THR A 45 19.93 -50.75 35.97
N PRO A 46 20.63 -49.77 36.57
CA PRO A 46 20.14 -48.38 36.69
C PRO A 46 20.78 -47.44 35.68
N GLU A 47 20.02 -46.51 35.08
CA GLU A 47 20.53 -45.32 34.39
C GLU A 47 19.43 -44.23 34.25
N PRO A 48 19.80 -42.94 34.00
CA PRO A 48 19.34 -41.81 34.79
C PRO A 48 18.07 -41.09 34.29
N GLN A 49 17.58 -40.21 35.16
CA GLN A 49 16.40 -39.36 35.04
C GLN A 49 16.33 -38.61 33.70
N LYS A 50 15.24 -38.83 32.95
CA LYS A 50 14.75 -37.89 31.92
C LYS A 50 14.01 -36.75 32.62
N VAL A 51 14.70 -35.62 32.80
CA VAL A 51 14.05 -34.33 33.03
C VAL A 51 13.40 -33.92 31.70
N LEU A 52 12.08 -34.01 31.62
CA LEU A 52 11.31 -33.41 30.54
C LEU A 52 11.26 -31.89 30.79
N LEU A 53 12.17 -31.15 30.15
CA LEU A 53 12.07 -29.70 30.02
C LEU A 53 10.94 -29.38 29.03
N LEU A 54 9.78 -28.97 29.55
CA LEU A 54 8.86 -28.12 28.81
C LEU A 54 9.37 -26.68 28.95
N PRO A 55 9.75 -25.95 27.87
CA PRO A 55 9.79 -24.51 27.96
C PRO A 55 8.36 -24.00 27.70
N GLN A 56 7.60 -23.80 28.79
CA GLN A 56 6.51 -22.83 28.76
C GLN A 56 7.14 -21.43 28.66
N LEU A 57 7.49 -21.01 27.45
CA LEU A 57 7.62 -19.60 27.11
C LEU A 57 6.25 -19.09 26.67
N ALA A 58 5.30 -19.11 27.60
CA ALA A 58 4.16 -18.20 27.52
C ALA A 58 4.69 -16.85 28.01
N GLN A 59 4.98 -15.97 27.06
CA GLN A 59 5.31 -14.57 27.31
C GLN A 59 4.18 -13.97 28.16
N ALA A 60 4.43 -13.81 29.46
CA ALA A 60 3.50 -13.15 30.37
C ALA A 60 3.48 -11.66 30.00
N TYR A 61 2.50 -11.26 29.18
CA TYR A 61 2.13 -9.86 29.04
C TYR A 61 1.59 -9.40 30.40
N ILE A 62 2.40 -8.64 31.14
CA ILE A 62 1.96 -7.95 32.35
C ILE A 62 1.00 -6.86 31.88
N PHE A 63 -0.29 -7.09 32.10
CA PHE A 63 -1.35 -6.12 31.88
C PHE A 63 -1.23 -5.06 32.99
N LEU A 64 -0.43 -4.03 32.76
CA LEU A 64 -0.43 -2.82 33.60
C LEU A 64 -1.72 -2.06 33.29
N GLY A 65 -2.80 -2.41 33.99
CA GLY A 65 -4.04 -1.64 33.93
C GLY A 65 -3.76 -0.21 34.40
N VAL A 66 -3.94 0.76 33.50
CA VAL A 66 -3.84 2.18 33.83
C VAL A 66 -5.13 2.57 34.54
N ASN A 67 -5.05 2.96 35.81
CA ASN A 67 -6.19 3.47 36.57
C ASN A 67 -6.18 5.00 36.56
N ILE A 68 -7.25 5.62 36.08
CA ILE A 68 -7.45 7.07 36.09
C ILE A 68 -8.49 7.38 37.18
N SER A 69 -8.11 8.19 38.17
CA SER A 69 -9.01 8.67 39.23
C SER A 69 -9.31 10.15 39.04
N ILE A 70 -10.58 10.50 38.86
CA ILE A 70 -11.06 11.89 38.73
C ILE A 70 -11.91 12.22 39.96
N VAL A 71 -11.55 13.27 40.69
CA VAL A 71 -12.35 13.78 41.82
C VAL A 71 -13.21 14.93 41.31
N VAL A 72 -14.53 14.84 41.52
CA VAL A 72 -15.49 15.87 41.13
C VAL A 72 -16.16 16.40 42.38
N GLU A 73 -16.03 17.70 42.63
CA GLU A 73 -16.74 18.43 43.68
C GLU A 73 -17.87 19.26 43.05
N THR A 74 -19.08 19.17 43.60
CA THR A 74 -20.26 19.90 43.11
C THR A 74 -20.98 20.56 44.28
N ASP A 75 -21.29 21.84 44.16
CA ASP A 75 -21.99 22.61 45.22
C ASP A 75 -23.49 22.29 45.33
N ALA A 76 -24.07 21.66 44.30
CA ALA A 76 -25.47 21.29 44.25
C ALA A 76 -25.65 19.94 43.52
N PRO A 77 -26.68 19.14 43.86
CA PRO A 77 -26.95 17.87 43.19
C PRO A 77 -27.29 18.10 41.70
N GLY A 78 -26.55 17.43 40.81
CA GLY A 78 -26.74 17.51 39.37
C GLY A 78 -26.08 16.35 38.63
N ASN A 79 -26.46 16.14 37.37
CA ASN A 79 -25.78 15.21 36.49
C ASN A 79 -24.52 15.86 35.92
N VAL A 80 -23.39 15.17 36.00
CA VAL A 80 -22.11 15.61 35.42
C VAL A 80 -21.71 14.59 34.35
N GLU A 81 -21.54 15.06 33.12
CA GLU A 81 -20.99 14.26 32.02
C GLU A 81 -19.49 14.54 31.93
N LEU A 82 -18.67 13.48 32.00
CA LEU A 82 -17.22 13.56 31.92
C LEU A 82 -16.74 12.97 30.60
N TYR A 83 -15.94 13.75 29.86
CA TYR A 83 -15.24 13.29 28.67
C TYR A 83 -13.77 13.07 29.00
N VAL A 84 -13.29 11.85 28.79
CA VAL A 84 -11.89 11.48 29.01
C VAL A 84 -11.24 11.25 27.65
N SER A 85 -10.14 11.97 27.38
CA SER A 85 -9.32 11.81 26.18
C SER A 85 -7.92 11.42 26.61
N TYR A 86 -7.39 10.36 26.03
CA TYR A 86 -6.05 9.85 26.32
C TYR A 86 -5.43 9.23 25.07
N GLN A 87 -4.10 9.17 25.05
CA GLN A 87 -3.35 8.52 23.99
C GLN A 87 -2.96 7.11 24.41
N VAL A 88 -3.12 6.16 23.49
CA VAL A 88 -2.69 4.77 23.67
C VAL A 88 -1.63 4.41 22.64
N TYR A 89 -0.73 3.51 23.03
CA TYR A 89 0.27 2.94 22.14
C TYR A 89 -0.21 1.58 21.61
N CYS A 90 0.54 1.00 20.66
CA CYS A 90 0.21 -0.30 20.06
C CYS A 90 -1.09 -0.32 19.24
N ALA A 91 -1.49 0.82 18.68
CA ALA A 91 -2.49 0.89 17.62
C ALA A 91 -1.86 1.54 16.38
N SER A 92 -2.11 0.98 15.21
CA SER A 92 -1.63 1.50 13.94
C SER A 92 -2.60 1.19 12.81
N TRP A 93 -2.43 1.86 11.67
CA TRP A 93 -3.19 1.52 10.48
C TRP A 93 -2.35 1.73 9.21
N LYS A 94 -2.72 1.03 8.14
CA LYS A 94 -2.13 1.20 6.81
C LYS A 94 -3.21 1.23 5.72
N PRO A 95 -3.04 2.03 4.66
CA PRO A 95 -3.97 2.05 3.53
C PRO A 95 -3.90 0.75 2.72
N ALA A 96 -5.03 0.30 2.20
CA ALA A 96 -5.11 -0.81 1.25
C ALA A 96 -6.26 -0.59 0.26
N TYR A 97 -6.14 -1.15 -0.94
CA TYR A 97 -7.09 -0.91 -2.02
C TYR A 97 -7.55 -2.18 -2.72
N ASP A 98 -8.79 -2.17 -3.18
CA ASP A 98 -9.27 -3.09 -4.21
C ASP A 98 -9.74 -2.27 -5.41
N ILE A 99 -9.11 -2.45 -6.58
CA ILE A 99 -9.43 -1.75 -7.82
C ILE A 99 -10.14 -2.74 -8.74
N ARG A 100 -11.39 -2.44 -9.10
CA ARG A 100 -12.23 -3.26 -9.97
C ARG A 100 -12.49 -2.52 -11.26
N ALA A 101 -11.89 -2.99 -12.35
CA ALA A 101 -12.14 -2.47 -13.68
C ALA A 101 -13.20 -3.31 -14.38
N SER A 102 -14.20 -2.64 -14.96
CA SER A 102 -15.19 -3.26 -15.84
C SER A 102 -14.98 -2.76 -17.25
N THR A 103 -14.66 -3.68 -18.15
CA THR A 103 -14.55 -3.38 -19.58
C THR A 103 -15.94 -3.44 -20.19
N ALA A 104 -16.35 -2.38 -20.86
CA ALA A 104 -17.60 -2.39 -21.60
C ALA A 104 -17.48 -3.32 -22.81
N GLU A 105 -18.32 -4.34 -22.85
CA GLU A 105 -18.46 -5.23 -23.99
C GLU A 105 -19.49 -4.70 -24.99
N GLU A 106 -20.45 -3.90 -24.53
CA GLU A 106 -21.48 -3.27 -25.36
C GLU A 106 -21.15 -1.79 -25.64
N PRO A 107 -21.63 -1.22 -26.77
CA PRO A 107 -21.35 0.17 -27.16
C PRO A 107 -21.86 1.23 -26.16
N ASP A 108 -22.97 0.93 -25.47
CA ASP A 108 -23.65 1.87 -24.56
C ASP A 108 -23.11 1.85 -23.12
N GLN A 109 -22.20 0.91 -22.80
CA GLN A 109 -21.60 0.85 -21.47
C GLN A 109 -20.30 1.66 -21.45
N ALA A 110 -20.15 2.52 -20.45
CA ALA A 110 -18.90 3.20 -20.20
C ALA A 110 -17.91 2.29 -19.46
N ASN A 111 -16.64 2.41 -19.79
CA ASN A 111 -15.56 1.79 -19.02
C ASN A 111 -15.49 2.45 -17.63
N THR A 112 -15.64 1.65 -16.59
CA THR A 112 -15.67 2.14 -15.20
C THR A 112 -14.60 1.44 -14.37
N VAL A 113 -14.04 2.19 -13.43
CA VAL A 113 -13.15 1.66 -12.40
C VAL A 113 -13.74 2.02 -11.05
N GLN A 114 -14.10 0.99 -10.28
CA GLN A 114 -14.47 1.16 -8.89
C GLN A 114 -13.23 0.93 -8.02
N LEU A 115 -12.89 1.93 -7.21
CA LEU A 115 -11.79 1.87 -6.26
C LEU A 115 -12.39 1.80 -4.84
N CYS A 116 -12.19 0.68 -4.16
CA CYS A 116 -12.51 0.53 -2.75
C CYS A 116 -11.27 0.87 -1.93
N TYR A 117 -11.39 1.87 -1.06
CA TYR A 117 -10.32 2.31 -0.17
C TYR A 117 -10.56 1.79 1.24
N TYR A 118 -9.58 1.06 1.77
CA TYR A 118 -9.60 0.46 3.09
C TYR A 118 -8.48 1.01 3.99
N GLY A 119 -8.76 1.08 5.28
CA GLY A 119 -7.77 1.17 6.34
C GLY A 119 -7.63 -0.19 7.02
N LEU A 120 -6.45 -0.78 6.97
CA LEU A 120 -6.12 -1.98 7.74
C LEU A 120 -5.67 -1.52 9.12
N VAL A 121 -6.52 -1.68 10.12
CA VAL A 121 -6.25 -1.28 11.50
C VAL A 121 -5.73 -2.47 12.27
N GLU A 122 -4.63 -2.29 13.00
CA GLU A 122 -4.05 -3.27 13.90
C GLU A 122 -3.95 -2.66 15.29
N GLN A 123 -4.44 -3.38 16.30
CA GLN A 123 -4.47 -2.91 17.67
C GLN A 123 -4.13 -4.01 18.67
N ASN A 124 -3.28 -3.65 19.61
CA ASN A 124 -2.94 -4.43 20.79
C ASN A 124 -2.74 -3.52 22.01
N THR A 125 -3.71 -2.62 22.24
CA THR A 125 -3.68 -1.59 23.31
C THR A 125 -4.05 -2.15 24.68
N GLY A 126 -4.63 -3.34 24.74
CA GLY A 126 -5.24 -3.95 25.92
C GLY A 126 -6.75 -3.71 25.99
N ASP A 127 -7.26 -2.60 25.44
CA ASP A 127 -8.68 -2.26 25.49
C ASP A 127 -9.41 -2.73 24.24
N ASP A 128 -10.57 -3.37 24.42
CA ASP A 128 -11.48 -3.64 23.30
C ASP A 128 -12.25 -2.35 22.95
N TRP A 129 -12.12 -1.87 21.71
CA TRP A 129 -12.95 -0.78 21.21
C TRP A 129 -14.27 -1.36 20.73
N ARG A 130 -15.38 -1.06 21.39
CA ARG A 130 -16.70 -1.61 21.06
C ARG A 130 -17.64 -0.51 20.59
N ASP A 131 -18.21 -0.71 19.40
CA ASP A 131 -19.16 0.21 18.77
C ASP A 131 -18.69 1.68 18.77
N CYS A 132 -17.42 1.88 18.40
CA CYS A 132 -16.78 3.20 18.41
C CYS A 132 -16.81 3.84 17.02
N ASP A 133 -16.94 5.17 16.99
CA ASP A 133 -16.67 5.97 15.80
C ASP A 133 -15.16 6.08 15.60
N VAL A 134 -14.68 5.61 14.44
CA VAL A 134 -13.25 5.54 14.14
C VAL A 134 -12.88 6.60 13.11
N VAL A 135 -11.84 7.38 13.42
CA VAL A 135 -11.20 8.31 12.49
C VAL A 135 -9.75 7.91 12.32
N LEU A 136 -9.35 7.60 11.09
CA LEU A 136 -7.97 7.26 10.76
C LEU A 136 -7.23 8.52 10.34
N SER A 137 -6.10 8.82 10.97
CA SER A 137 -5.29 10.01 10.67
C SER A 137 -3.92 9.62 10.14
N THR A 138 -3.41 10.38 9.17
CA THR A 138 -2.01 10.30 8.73
C THR A 138 -1.06 11.16 9.55
N ALA A 139 -1.57 11.87 10.56
CA ALA A 139 -0.71 12.55 11.52
C ALA A 139 0.19 11.53 12.22
N ALA A 140 1.47 11.85 12.33
CA ALA A 140 2.41 11.10 13.16
C ALA A 140 2.71 11.94 14.42
N PRO A 141 1.82 11.94 15.42
CA PRO A 141 2.01 12.74 16.64
C PRO A 141 3.30 12.36 17.39
N SER A 142 3.77 11.12 17.25
CA SER A 142 4.99 10.60 17.88
C SER A 142 6.31 11.14 17.31
N VAL A 143 6.30 11.88 16.20
CA VAL A 143 7.53 12.42 15.57
C VAL A 143 8.06 13.65 16.33
N GLY A 144 7.24 14.29 17.17
CA GLY A 144 7.61 15.49 17.90
C GLY A 144 7.69 16.73 17.01
N GLY A 145 7.21 17.88 17.49
CA GLY A 145 7.15 19.12 16.71
C GLY A 145 8.49 19.85 16.56
N SER A 146 9.50 19.48 17.35
CA SER A 146 10.80 20.16 17.36
C SER A 146 11.85 19.38 16.56
N PRO A 147 12.67 20.03 15.72
CA PRO A 147 13.78 19.37 15.05
C PRO A 147 14.78 18.81 16.08
N PRO A 148 15.38 17.63 15.82
CA PRO A 148 16.38 17.08 16.74
C PRO A 148 17.60 18.02 16.82
N PRO A 149 18.20 18.19 18.01
CA PRO A 149 19.38 19.04 18.15
C PRO A 149 20.55 18.47 17.33
N LEU A 150 21.19 19.33 16.53
CA LEU A 150 22.36 18.94 15.71
C LEU A 150 23.62 18.93 16.58
N SER A 151 24.35 17.81 16.60
CA SER A 151 25.67 17.72 17.24
C SER A 151 26.79 18.19 16.30
N THR A 152 27.86 18.75 16.86
CA THR A 152 29.02 19.22 16.08
C THR A 152 29.82 18.04 15.54
N LEU A 153 29.93 17.94 14.21
CA LEU A 153 30.77 16.95 13.54
C LEU A 153 32.26 17.39 13.59
N ALA A 154 33.05 16.84 14.53
CA ALA A 154 34.47 17.12 14.61
C ALA A 154 35.27 16.26 13.61
N ALA A 155 35.88 16.90 12.61
CA ALA A 155 36.83 16.24 11.72
C ALA A 155 38.21 16.15 12.39
N SER A 156 38.77 14.94 12.50
CA SER A 156 40.16 14.74 12.95
C SER A 156 40.96 14.03 11.87
N LEU A 157 42.24 14.41 11.74
CA LEU A 157 43.16 13.73 10.84
C LEU A 157 43.36 12.30 11.33
N HIS A 158 43.15 11.32 10.46
CA HIS A 158 43.43 9.92 10.73
C HIS A 158 44.93 9.77 11.00
N ARG A 159 45.30 9.68 12.28
CA ARG A 159 46.68 9.37 12.68
C ARG A 159 46.79 7.86 12.77
N PRO A 160 47.48 7.18 11.83
CA PRO A 160 47.71 5.75 11.95
C PRO A 160 48.39 5.51 13.29
N THR A 161 47.80 4.63 14.08
CA THR A 161 48.34 4.25 15.38
C THR A 161 49.75 3.75 15.13
N ARG A 162 50.77 4.55 15.51
CA ARG A 162 52.15 4.07 15.56
C ARG A 162 52.09 2.86 16.47
N GLY A 163 52.25 1.66 15.91
CA GLY A 163 52.13 0.41 16.63
C GLY A 163 52.91 0.54 17.93
N GLN A 164 52.20 0.60 19.06
CA GLN A 164 52.85 0.55 20.34
C GLN A 164 53.49 -0.83 20.39
N ARG A 165 54.81 -0.85 20.18
CA ARG A 165 55.65 -2.00 20.38
C ARG A 165 55.34 -2.48 21.80
N GLN A 166 54.62 -3.61 21.90
CA GLN A 166 54.23 -4.20 23.17
C GLN A 166 55.51 -4.48 23.95
N ARG A 167 55.90 -3.55 24.81
CA ARG A 167 56.82 -3.85 25.90
C ARG A 167 55.99 -4.66 26.87
N HIS A 168 56.17 -5.98 26.82
CA HIS A 168 55.74 -6.87 27.88
C HIS A 168 56.44 -6.44 29.17
N ALA A 169 55.78 -5.56 29.92
CA ALA A 169 56.12 -5.26 31.30
C ALA A 169 55.03 -5.89 32.15
N SER A 170 55.34 -7.07 32.66
CA SER A 170 54.64 -7.72 33.76
C SER A 170 54.67 -6.79 34.98
N SER A 171 53.56 -6.13 35.28
CA SER A 171 53.26 -5.73 36.65
C SER A 171 51.76 -5.62 36.84
N ALA A 172 51.29 -6.35 37.86
CA ALA A 172 49.94 -6.29 38.36
C ALA A 172 49.57 -4.84 38.70
N ARG A 173 48.51 -4.33 38.09
CA ARG A 173 47.88 -3.08 38.53
C ARG A 173 46.38 -3.31 38.68
N ARG A 174 45.98 -3.31 39.95
CA ARG A 174 44.59 -3.31 40.45
C ARG A 174 43.74 -2.34 39.64
N LYS A 175 42.56 -2.78 39.20
CA LYS A 175 41.51 -1.87 38.73
C LYS A 175 41.08 -1.00 39.93
N PRO A 176 41.19 0.34 39.87
CA PRO A 176 40.35 1.16 40.73
C PRO A 176 38.91 1.02 40.23
N MET A 177 37.97 0.72 41.13
CA MET A 177 36.55 0.98 40.87
C MET A 177 36.40 2.48 40.67
N SER A 178 36.07 2.91 39.46
CA SER A 178 35.47 4.22 39.26
C SER A 178 34.05 4.15 39.80
N ALA A 179 33.72 5.03 40.73
CA ALA A 179 32.35 5.26 41.17
C ALA A 179 31.48 5.56 39.95
N ALA A 180 30.37 4.83 39.81
CA ALA A 180 29.32 5.18 38.86
C ALA A 180 28.74 6.53 39.31
N SER A 181 28.91 7.56 38.49
CA SER A 181 28.13 8.80 38.62
C SER A 181 26.68 8.47 38.25
N GLU A 182 25.73 8.90 39.08
CA GLU A 182 24.28 8.65 38.95
C GLU A 182 23.59 9.43 37.81
N GLU A 183 24.34 9.99 36.86
CA GLU A 183 23.80 10.86 35.80
C GLU A 183 23.70 10.19 34.42
N ASP A 184 23.74 8.86 34.36
CA ASP A 184 23.47 8.09 33.13
C ASP A 184 22.29 7.13 33.32
N MET A 185 21.12 7.71 33.61
CA MET A 185 19.81 7.09 33.44
C MET A 185 19.06 7.90 32.39
N GLY A 186 19.36 7.62 31.12
CA GLY A 186 18.55 8.07 29.99
C GLY A 186 17.14 7.48 30.07
N PHE A 187 16.21 8.25 30.61
CA PHE A 187 14.77 8.07 30.44
C PHE A 187 14.20 9.44 30.09
N GLY A 188 13.67 9.55 28.86
CA GLY A 188 13.30 10.81 28.22
C GLY A 188 12.41 11.69 29.10
N SER A 189 12.82 12.95 29.23
CA SER A 189 12.00 14.05 29.72
C SER A 189 10.67 14.04 28.99
N PHE A 190 9.58 13.80 29.73
CA PHE A 190 8.22 14.02 29.25
C PHE A 190 7.96 15.52 29.25
N ASP A 191 8.06 16.15 28.08
CA ASP A 191 7.76 17.57 27.91
C ASP A 191 6.24 17.79 27.77
N TYR A 192 5.73 18.70 28.60
CA TYR A 192 4.33 19.05 28.88
C TYR A 192 3.54 19.67 27.69
N ASN A 193 3.97 19.46 26.44
CA ASN A 193 3.39 20.10 25.25
C ASN A 193 2.37 19.22 24.49
N GLU A 194 2.14 17.97 24.91
CA GLU A 194 1.16 17.04 24.29
C GLU A 194 -0.33 17.46 24.47
N ILE A 195 -0.62 18.39 25.38
CA ILE A 195 -2.00 18.78 25.73
C ILE A 195 -2.66 19.69 24.66
N ILE A 196 -1.87 20.41 23.87
CA ILE A 196 -2.39 21.38 22.88
C ILE A 196 -3.03 20.67 21.65
N ASP A 197 -2.51 19.51 21.25
CA ASP A 197 -2.98 18.77 20.06
C ASP A 197 -4.21 17.90 20.33
N ALA A 198 -4.32 17.31 21.53
CA ALA A 198 -5.50 16.54 21.94
C ALA A 198 -6.77 17.42 22.00
N ALA A 199 -6.63 18.68 22.42
CA ALA A 199 -7.72 19.64 22.44
C ALA A 199 -8.16 20.08 21.03
N ALA A 200 -7.24 20.14 20.07
CA ALA A 200 -7.56 20.42 18.67
C ALA A 200 -8.34 19.27 18.02
N LEU A 201 -7.96 18.03 18.31
CA LEU A 201 -8.67 16.83 17.85
C LEU A 201 -10.06 16.70 18.51
N HIS A 202 -10.17 17.00 19.81
CA HIS A 202 -11.45 17.01 20.52
C HIS A 202 -12.42 18.07 19.97
N ARG A 203 -11.94 19.28 19.61
CA ARG A 203 -12.76 20.32 18.95
C ARG A 203 -13.29 19.88 17.58
N TYR A 204 -12.53 19.08 16.84
CA TYR A 204 -12.98 18.50 15.57
C TYR A 204 -14.08 17.44 15.79
N THR A 205 -13.87 16.51 16.71
CA THR A 205 -14.84 15.42 16.99
C THR A 205 -16.15 15.94 17.57
N THR A 206 -16.09 16.91 18.49
CA THR A 206 -17.30 17.57 19.04
C THR A 206 -18.03 18.42 18.01
N GLY A 207 -17.32 19.05 17.06
CA GLY A 207 -17.91 19.75 15.93
C GLY A 207 -18.75 18.83 15.02
N ILE A 208 -18.33 17.57 14.82
CA ILE A 208 -19.07 16.58 14.03
C ILE A 208 -20.35 16.11 14.75
N HIS A 209 -20.30 15.90 16.07
CA HIS A 209 -21.46 15.40 16.84
C HIS A 209 -22.57 16.45 17.01
N SER A 210 -22.26 17.73 16.91
CA SER A 210 -23.25 18.81 16.96
C SER A 210 -24.09 18.99 15.68
N ARG A 211 -23.87 18.17 14.64
CA ARG A 211 -24.58 18.23 13.35
C ARG A 211 -25.50 17.02 13.05
N SER A 212 -25.83 16.20 14.03
CA SER A 212 -26.78 15.09 13.83
C SER A 212 -28.23 15.50 14.13
N SER A 213 -28.82 16.31 13.26
CA SER A 213 -30.26 16.24 12.96
C SER A 213 -30.52 17.03 11.68
N GLU A 214 -30.83 16.29 10.60
CA GLU A 214 -31.40 16.81 9.34
C GLU A 214 -30.46 17.64 8.46
N GLU A 215 -29.67 16.96 7.63
CA GLU A 215 -29.62 17.15 6.16
C GLU A 215 -28.45 16.34 5.57
N ASN A 216 -28.77 15.44 4.65
CA ASN A 216 -27.81 14.81 3.74
C ASN A 216 -27.20 15.90 2.84
N SER A 217 -26.15 16.56 3.30
CA SER A 217 -25.24 17.31 2.44
C SER A 217 -23.81 17.15 2.94
N VAL A 218 -22.95 16.62 2.07
CA VAL A 218 -21.50 16.57 2.29
C VAL A 218 -20.99 18.00 2.25
N SER A 219 -21.02 18.68 3.39
CA SER A 219 -20.40 19.98 3.58
C SER A 219 -18.97 19.78 4.09
N MET A 220 -18.02 19.73 3.16
CA MET A 220 -16.59 19.78 3.45
C MET A 220 -16.20 21.20 3.89
N PRO A 221 -15.52 21.38 5.04
CA PRO A 221 -14.83 22.63 5.32
C PRO A 221 -13.74 22.86 4.29
N GLY A 222 -13.62 24.11 3.84
CA GLY A 222 -12.72 24.55 2.79
C GLY A 222 -11.24 24.28 3.08
N ALA A 223 -10.49 24.28 1.99
CA ALA A 223 -9.05 24.09 1.95
C ALA A 223 -8.32 25.11 2.84
N GLU A 224 -7.88 24.64 4.00
CA GLU A 224 -6.72 25.19 4.70
C GLU A 224 -5.76 24.03 4.96
N GLN A 225 -4.49 24.26 4.67
CA GLN A 225 -3.40 23.28 4.66
C GLN A 225 -3.30 22.53 5.99
N MET A 226 -3.91 21.35 6.09
CA MET A 226 -3.67 20.44 7.21
C MET A 226 -2.40 19.63 6.93
N ILE A 227 -1.51 19.60 7.91
CA ILE A 227 -0.27 18.78 7.93
C ILE A 227 -0.61 17.28 7.91
N SER A 228 -1.87 16.92 8.21
CA SER A 228 -2.39 15.55 8.26
C SER A 228 -3.78 15.43 7.63
N THR A 229 -4.08 14.28 7.06
CA THR A 229 -5.40 13.96 6.48
C THR A 229 -6.13 12.97 7.37
N CYS A 230 -7.40 13.26 7.66
CA CYS A 230 -8.28 12.42 8.47
C CYS A 230 -9.35 11.72 7.61
N PHE A 231 -9.58 10.44 7.88
CA PHE A 231 -10.54 9.58 7.20
C PHE A 231 -11.55 9.07 8.22
N SER A 232 -12.81 9.54 8.14
CA SER A 232 -13.88 9.08 9.03
C SER A 232 -14.46 7.77 8.50
N ILE A 233 -14.56 6.76 9.35
CA ILE A 233 -15.26 5.52 9.02
C ILE A 233 -16.77 5.75 9.21
N PRO A 234 -17.63 5.49 8.21
CA PRO A 234 -19.04 5.89 8.24
C PRO A 234 -19.92 5.04 9.16
N ARG A 235 -19.39 3.98 9.76
CA ARG A 235 -20.13 3.06 10.64
C ARG A 235 -19.33 2.85 11.91
N ALA A 236 -20.04 2.72 13.03
CA ALA A 236 -19.44 2.28 14.28
C ALA A 236 -18.83 0.87 14.10
N VAL A 237 -17.63 0.67 14.63
CA VAL A 237 -16.88 -0.60 14.51
C VAL A 237 -16.43 -1.08 15.88
N SER A 238 -16.45 -2.41 16.04
CA SER A 238 -15.83 -3.09 17.18
C SER A 238 -14.49 -3.73 16.77
N ILE A 239 -13.40 -3.34 17.42
CA ILE A 239 -12.02 -3.79 17.19
C ILE A 239 -11.48 -4.40 18.48
N VAL A 240 -11.09 -5.67 18.42
CA VAL A 240 -10.60 -6.42 19.59
C VAL A 240 -9.10 -6.18 19.76
N SER A 241 -8.62 -6.05 20.99
CA SER A 241 -7.19 -5.90 21.25
C SER A 241 -6.47 -7.26 21.21
N ASN A 242 -6.20 -7.77 20.00
CA ASN A 242 -5.53 -9.06 19.79
C ASN A 242 -4.37 -9.01 18.78
N GLY A 243 -4.05 -7.82 18.25
CA GLY A 243 -3.03 -7.64 17.20
C GLY A 243 -3.43 -8.18 15.82
N ALA A 244 -4.67 -8.57 15.60
CA ALA A 244 -5.15 -8.99 14.28
C ALA A 244 -5.48 -7.76 13.41
N GLU A 245 -5.27 -7.89 12.10
CA GLU A 245 -5.64 -6.85 11.15
C GLU A 245 -7.16 -6.82 10.92
N HIS A 246 -7.77 -5.67 11.16
CA HIS A 246 -9.16 -5.37 10.87
C HIS A 246 -9.27 -4.49 9.63
N LYS A 247 -9.93 -4.99 8.57
CA LYS A 247 -10.13 -4.25 7.32
C LYS A 247 -11.36 -3.36 7.41
N LEU A 248 -11.16 -2.05 7.50
CA LEU A 248 -12.22 -1.04 7.56
C LEU A 248 -12.40 -0.34 6.22
N LEU A 249 -13.63 -0.15 5.75
CA LEU A 249 -13.93 0.58 4.53
C LEU A 249 -13.92 2.09 4.81
N ILE A 250 -12.99 2.81 4.18
CA ILE A 250 -12.94 4.28 4.22
C ILE A 250 -13.94 4.84 3.21
N GLY A 251 -13.97 4.31 2.00
CA GLY A 251 -14.87 4.78 0.96
C GLY A 251 -14.82 3.95 -0.32
N ILE A 252 -15.84 4.13 -1.15
CA ILE A 252 -15.94 3.55 -2.50
C ILE A 252 -16.00 4.71 -3.48
N LEU A 253 -15.13 4.68 -4.49
CA LEU A 253 -15.02 5.71 -5.51
C LEU A 253 -15.31 5.08 -6.87
N ASP A 254 -16.36 5.54 -7.53
CA ASP A 254 -16.66 5.17 -8.91
C ASP A 254 -16.01 6.19 -9.84
N LEU A 255 -14.96 5.76 -10.53
CA LEU A 255 -14.09 6.60 -11.32
C LEU A 255 -14.26 6.30 -12.81
N ALA A 256 -14.42 7.36 -13.60
CA ALA A 256 -14.31 7.26 -15.05
C ALA A 256 -12.85 6.96 -15.42
N CYS A 257 -12.64 6.10 -16.41
CA CYS A 257 -11.31 5.72 -16.85
C CYS A 257 -11.20 5.64 -18.37
N ALA A 258 -9.99 5.86 -18.87
CA ALA A 258 -9.63 5.59 -20.25
C ALA A 258 -8.69 4.37 -20.29
N PHE A 259 -9.02 3.38 -21.11
CA PHE A 259 -8.13 2.25 -21.34
C PHE A 259 -7.09 2.56 -22.41
N SER A 260 -5.86 2.15 -22.13
CA SER A 260 -4.75 2.20 -23.07
C SER A 260 -3.98 0.90 -23.03
N HIS A 261 -3.60 0.39 -24.20
CA HIS A 261 -2.75 -0.79 -24.32
C HIS A 261 -1.32 -0.40 -24.56
N GLU A 262 -0.39 -1.15 -23.98
CA GLU A 262 1.04 -1.02 -24.21
C GLU A 262 1.63 -2.39 -24.59
N THR A 263 2.54 -2.43 -25.55
CA THR A 263 3.26 -3.65 -25.92
C THR A 263 4.72 -3.35 -26.20
N VAL A 264 5.59 -4.32 -25.87
CA VAL A 264 7.04 -4.25 -26.11
C VAL A 264 7.44 -5.51 -26.88
N PRO A 265 7.16 -5.57 -28.20
CA PRO A 265 7.17 -6.82 -28.96
C PRO A 265 8.52 -7.55 -28.96
N SER A 266 9.64 -6.81 -28.94
CA SER A 266 10.99 -7.37 -28.82
C SER A 266 11.28 -8.08 -27.49
N ARG A 267 10.47 -7.86 -26.45
CA ARG A 267 10.56 -8.52 -25.13
C ARG A 267 9.42 -9.50 -24.88
N SER A 268 8.21 -9.10 -25.24
CA SER A 268 6.98 -9.87 -25.04
C SER A 268 5.96 -9.48 -26.10
N THR A 269 5.42 -10.48 -26.79
CA THR A 269 4.33 -10.33 -27.75
C THR A 269 2.96 -10.17 -27.07
N ALA A 270 2.92 -10.04 -25.75
CA ALA A 270 1.69 -9.73 -25.03
C ALA A 270 1.35 -8.23 -25.13
N ALA A 271 0.05 -7.93 -25.21
CA ALA A 271 -0.48 -6.58 -25.04
C ALA A 271 -0.93 -6.38 -23.60
N TYR A 272 -0.37 -5.40 -22.91
CA TYR A 272 -0.70 -5.06 -21.54
C TYR A 272 -1.75 -3.95 -21.50
N LEU A 273 -2.85 -4.19 -20.80
CA LEU A 273 -3.90 -3.22 -20.56
C LEU A 273 -3.57 -2.36 -19.35
N SER A 274 -3.75 -1.05 -19.50
CA SER A 274 -3.65 -0.08 -18.41
C SER A 274 -4.89 0.82 -18.39
N ALA A 275 -5.37 1.15 -17.20
CA ALA A 275 -6.42 2.14 -16.99
C ALA A 275 -5.77 3.45 -16.56
N LEU A 276 -6.06 4.54 -17.28
CA LEU A 276 -5.76 5.90 -16.85
C LEU A 276 -6.98 6.42 -16.08
N VAL A 277 -6.77 6.76 -14.82
CA VAL A 277 -7.81 7.14 -13.87
C VAL A 277 -7.43 8.48 -13.24
N THR A 278 -8.41 9.36 -13.05
CA THR A 278 -8.22 10.62 -12.33
C THR A 278 -8.77 10.50 -10.92
N ASN A 279 -8.02 10.93 -9.91
CA ASN A 279 -8.55 11.01 -8.55
C ASN A 279 -9.55 12.17 -8.44
N ILE A 280 -10.85 11.88 -8.45
CA ILE A 280 -11.92 12.89 -8.28
C ILE A 280 -12.27 13.14 -6.80
N SER A 281 -11.69 12.38 -5.88
CA SER A 281 -12.01 12.52 -4.46
C SER A 281 -11.35 13.76 -3.86
N ALA A 282 -11.97 14.31 -2.81
CA ALA A 282 -11.43 15.46 -2.09
C ALA A 282 -10.17 15.12 -1.25
N LEU A 283 -9.88 13.83 -1.08
CA LEU A 283 -8.77 13.33 -0.26
C LEU A 283 -7.68 12.70 -1.14
N PRO A 284 -6.41 12.76 -0.72
CA PRO A 284 -5.36 12.06 -1.43
C PRO A 284 -5.50 10.54 -1.23
N LEU A 285 -5.24 9.78 -2.30
CA LEU A 285 -5.06 8.33 -2.20
C LEU A 285 -3.64 8.08 -1.69
N LEU A 286 -3.53 7.53 -0.49
CA LEU A 286 -2.24 7.25 0.14
C LEU A 286 -1.50 6.09 -0.52
N PRO A 287 -0.16 6.06 -0.47
CA PRO A 287 0.60 4.95 -1.02
C PRO A 287 0.30 3.65 -0.26
N GLY A 288 0.01 2.57 -0.98
CA GLY A 288 -0.31 1.28 -0.36
C GLY A 288 -0.58 0.15 -1.35
N PRO A 289 -0.68 -1.10 -0.87
CA PRO A 289 -0.98 -2.25 -1.71
C PRO A 289 -2.41 -2.17 -2.29
N ALA A 290 -2.54 -2.55 -3.55
CA ALA A 290 -3.81 -2.59 -4.26
C ALA A 290 -4.01 -3.95 -4.95
N ASN A 291 -5.16 -4.59 -4.74
CA ASN A 291 -5.57 -5.77 -5.49
C ASN A 291 -6.33 -5.33 -6.74
N ILE A 292 -5.97 -5.86 -7.90
CA ILE A 292 -6.58 -5.52 -9.18
C ILE A 292 -7.49 -6.65 -9.64
N TYR A 293 -8.72 -6.29 -9.96
CA TYR A 293 -9.74 -7.15 -10.53
C TYR A 293 -10.21 -6.60 -11.87
N VAL A 294 -10.34 -7.47 -12.87
CA VAL A 294 -10.91 -7.12 -14.18
C VAL A 294 -12.10 -8.05 -14.41
N ASN A 295 -13.28 -7.50 -14.70
CA ASN A 295 -14.52 -8.27 -14.88
C ASN A 295 -14.75 -9.28 -13.73
N ASN A 296 -14.55 -8.81 -12.49
CA ASN A 296 -14.65 -9.57 -11.24
C ASN A 296 -13.61 -10.69 -11.03
N CYS A 297 -12.66 -10.88 -11.95
CA CYS A 297 -11.57 -11.83 -11.81
C CYS A 297 -10.32 -11.15 -11.22
N PHE A 298 -9.69 -11.77 -10.22
CA PHE A 298 -8.42 -11.29 -9.67
C PHE A 298 -7.29 -11.48 -10.68
N ILE A 299 -6.59 -10.41 -11.03
CA ILE A 299 -5.48 -10.46 -11.99
C ILE A 299 -4.14 -10.40 -11.27
N THR A 300 -3.93 -9.36 -10.46
CA THR A 300 -2.63 -9.11 -9.84
C THR A 300 -2.72 -8.22 -8.62
N LYS A 301 -1.62 -8.13 -7.86
CA LYS A 301 -1.41 -7.10 -6.84
C LYS A 301 -0.46 -6.05 -7.39
N THR A 302 -0.75 -4.79 -7.10
CA THR A 302 0.11 -3.66 -7.41
C THR A 302 0.33 -2.81 -6.16
N HIS A 303 1.17 -1.79 -6.29
CA HIS A 303 1.35 -0.77 -5.29
C HIS A 303 0.86 0.56 -5.83
N LEU A 304 -0.14 1.16 -5.18
CA LEU A 304 -0.60 2.50 -5.49
C LEU A 304 0.39 3.51 -4.91
N ARG A 305 0.74 4.53 -5.70
CA ARG A 305 1.54 5.67 -5.24
C ARG A 305 0.65 6.69 -4.52
N LEU A 306 1.24 7.70 -3.89
CA LEU A 306 0.48 8.87 -3.45
C LEU A 306 -0.14 9.54 -4.69
N VAL A 307 -1.46 9.72 -4.69
CA VAL A 307 -2.20 10.41 -5.76
C VAL A 307 -3.03 11.53 -5.15
N SER A 308 -2.69 12.77 -5.49
CA SER A 308 -3.40 13.94 -4.97
C SER A 308 -4.79 14.09 -5.60
N PRO A 309 -5.72 14.83 -4.98
CA PRO A 309 -6.97 15.23 -5.64
C PRO A 309 -6.71 15.89 -7.00
N GLY A 310 -7.42 15.45 -8.04
CA GLY A 310 -7.25 15.90 -9.43
C GLY A 310 -6.05 15.30 -10.17
N GLU A 311 -5.19 14.51 -9.51
CA GLU A 311 -4.04 13.89 -10.16
C GLU A 311 -4.45 12.62 -10.92
N GLU A 312 -3.87 12.43 -12.10
CA GLU A 312 -4.00 11.21 -12.89
C GLU A 312 -3.02 10.12 -12.41
N PHE A 313 -3.49 8.88 -12.39
CA PHE A 313 -2.67 7.72 -12.14
C PHE A 313 -2.98 6.59 -13.10
N ARG A 314 -1.98 5.76 -13.35
CA ARG A 314 -2.09 4.58 -14.20
C ARG A 314 -2.19 3.32 -13.36
N CYS A 315 -3.15 2.47 -13.69
CA CYS A 315 -3.34 1.17 -13.08
C CYS A 315 -3.11 0.07 -14.13
N SER A 316 -2.09 -0.75 -13.94
CA SER A 316 -1.77 -1.85 -14.87
C SER A 316 -2.70 -3.04 -14.62
N LEU A 317 -3.60 -3.30 -15.56
CA LEU A 317 -4.65 -4.33 -15.46
C LEU A 317 -4.21 -5.72 -15.91
N GLY A 318 -2.98 -5.87 -16.38
CA GLY A 318 -2.41 -7.15 -16.83
C GLY A 318 -2.50 -7.34 -18.34
N VAL A 319 -2.41 -8.59 -18.81
CA VAL A 319 -2.40 -8.93 -20.25
C VAL A 319 -3.83 -9.00 -20.77
N ASP A 320 -4.11 -8.34 -21.90
CA ASP A 320 -5.37 -8.43 -22.62
C ASP A 320 -5.22 -9.40 -23.82
N PRO A 321 -5.77 -10.63 -23.73
CA PRO A 321 -5.65 -11.63 -24.79
C PRO A 321 -6.44 -11.27 -26.06
N SER A 322 -7.34 -10.29 -25.99
CA SER A 322 -8.10 -9.83 -27.15
C SER A 322 -7.24 -9.06 -28.16
N VAL A 323 -6.01 -8.66 -27.79
CA VAL A 323 -5.09 -7.98 -28.71
C VAL A 323 -3.92 -8.90 -29.02
N LYS A 324 -3.87 -9.39 -30.27
CA LYS A 324 -2.79 -10.25 -30.74
C LYS A 324 -1.68 -9.43 -31.37
N VAL A 325 -0.46 -9.64 -30.92
CA VAL A 325 0.74 -9.01 -31.47
C VAL A 325 1.65 -10.10 -32.02
N GLU A 326 2.08 -9.94 -33.26
CA GLU A 326 3.03 -10.82 -33.92
C GLU A 326 4.28 -10.04 -34.30
N TYR A 327 5.44 -10.54 -33.88
CA TYR A 327 6.75 -9.93 -34.15
C TYR A 327 7.47 -10.76 -35.23
N LYS A 328 7.44 -10.28 -36.48
CA LYS A 328 8.03 -11.01 -37.62
C LYS A 328 9.57 -11.00 -37.53
N PRO A 329 10.29 -11.94 -38.15
CA PRO A 329 11.74 -11.92 -38.17
C PRO A 329 12.29 -10.62 -38.80
N PRO A 330 13.32 -9.97 -38.21
CA PRO A 330 13.91 -8.77 -38.77
C PRO A 330 14.61 -9.08 -40.10
N THR A 331 14.48 -8.16 -41.05
CA THR A 331 15.26 -8.17 -42.29
C THR A 331 16.40 -7.17 -42.15
N VAL A 332 17.63 -7.63 -42.37
CA VAL A 332 18.83 -6.80 -42.32
C VAL A 332 19.48 -6.83 -43.70
N SER A 333 19.72 -5.66 -44.27
CA SER A 333 20.41 -5.52 -45.55
C SER A 333 21.59 -4.56 -45.42
N HIS A 334 22.61 -4.79 -46.23
CA HIS A 334 23.86 -4.02 -46.21
C HIS A 334 24.06 -3.39 -47.59
N GLU A 335 24.19 -2.07 -47.62
CA GLU A 335 24.50 -1.30 -48.82
C GLU A 335 25.83 -0.55 -48.62
N GLN A 336 26.65 -0.46 -49.66
CA GLN A 336 27.83 0.41 -49.64
C GLN A 336 27.45 1.76 -50.22
N VAL A 337 27.71 2.84 -49.47
CA VAL A 337 27.32 4.19 -49.88
C VAL A 337 28.57 5.05 -50.11
N GLY A 338 28.62 5.72 -51.26
CA GLY A 338 29.69 6.64 -51.66
C GLY A 338 30.52 6.18 -52.86
N PHE A 339 30.92 7.12 -53.72
CA PHE A 339 31.58 6.87 -55.02
C PHE A 339 32.97 6.18 -54.94
N MET A 340 33.50 5.94 -53.72
CA MET A 340 34.79 5.28 -53.44
C MET A 340 34.84 4.50 -52.09
N SER A 341 33.72 3.97 -51.58
CA SER A 341 33.67 2.95 -50.48
C SER A 341 34.43 3.27 -49.17
N LYS A 342 33.86 4.10 -48.30
CA LYS A 342 34.38 4.25 -46.90
C LYS A 342 33.32 4.01 -45.81
N SER A 343 32.03 3.98 -46.13
CA SER A 343 30.96 3.70 -45.17
C SER A 343 30.06 2.55 -45.62
N THR A 344 29.62 1.77 -44.64
CA THR A 344 28.61 0.71 -44.77
C THR A 344 27.31 1.24 -44.20
N LEU A 345 26.23 1.15 -44.98
CA LEU A 345 24.88 1.45 -44.55
C LEU A 345 24.16 0.14 -44.25
N VAL A 346 23.75 -0.05 -42.99
CA VAL A 346 22.95 -1.20 -42.56
C VAL A 346 21.50 -0.75 -42.46
N ILE A 347 20.62 -1.35 -43.24
CA ILE A 347 19.18 -1.09 -43.22
C ILE A 347 18.52 -2.22 -42.43
N HIS A 348 17.91 -1.85 -41.31
CA HIS A 348 17.12 -2.75 -40.46
C HIS A 348 15.64 -2.51 -40.71
N GLU A 349 14.90 -3.58 -40.99
CA GLU A 349 13.46 -3.58 -41.16
C GLU A 349 12.82 -4.61 -40.23
N GLN A 350 11.91 -4.12 -39.38
CA GLN A 350 11.18 -4.91 -38.41
C GLN A 350 9.67 -4.68 -38.59
N VAL A 351 8.93 -5.76 -38.87
CA VAL A 351 7.47 -5.69 -39.07
C VAL A 351 6.75 -6.25 -37.85
N ILE A 352 5.82 -5.47 -37.32
CA ILE A 352 5.00 -5.80 -36.14
C ILE A 352 3.54 -5.82 -36.59
N SER A 353 2.92 -7.00 -36.57
CA SER A 353 1.51 -7.14 -36.92
C SER A 353 0.64 -7.05 -35.68
N LEU A 354 -0.32 -6.13 -35.69
CA LEU A 354 -1.27 -5.94 -34.60
C LEU A 354 -2.66 -6.34 -35.06
N ARG A 355 -3.35 -7.17 -34.29
CA ARG A 355 -4.74 -7.56 -34.55
C ARG A 355 -5.59 -7.37 -33.30
N SER A 356 -6.66 -6.58 -33.45
CA SER A 356 -7.70 -6.49 -32.44
C SER A 356 -8.74 -7.59 -32.66
N ALA A 357 -9.03 -8.36 -31.61
CA ALA A 357 -10.15 -9.30 -31.57
C ALA A 357 -11.39 -8.70 -30.89
N LYS A 358 -11.36 -7.42 -30.48
CA LYS A 358 -12.54 -6.72 -29.94
C LYS A 358 -13.52 -6.42 -31.06
N ILE A 359 -14.82 -6.59 -30.76
CA ILE A 359 -15.93 -6.50 -31.74
C ILE A 359 -16.61 -5.13 -31.70
N PHE A 360 -16.68 -4.50 -30.53
CA PHE A 360 -17.49 -3.30 -30.33
C PHE A 360 -16.70 -2.01 -30.11
N GLN A 361 -15.46 -2.11 -29.63
CA GLN A 361 -14.64 -0.94 -29.29
C GLN A 361 -13.29 -0.94 -30.01
N GLY A 362 -12.89 0.24 -30.47
CA GLY A 362 -11.56 0.49 -30.98
C GLY A 362 -10.52 0.42 -29.86
N VAL A 363 -9.32 -0.03 -30.19
CA VAL A 363 -8.22 -0.25 -29.23
C VAL A 363 -7.12 0.76 -29.49
N LYS A 364 -6.80 1.59 -28.50
CA LYS A 364 -5.63 2.46 -28.54
C LYS A 364 -4.43 1.72 -27.96
N ILE A 365 -3.48 1.37 -28.82
CA ILE A 365 -2.27 0.62 -28.46
C ILE A 365 -1.02 1.47 -28.71
N THR A 366 -0.09 1.46 -27.75
CA THR A 366 1.24 2.05 -27.89
C THR A 366 2.28 0.94 -27.97
N VAL A 367 2.92 0.83 -29.13
CA VAL A 367 4.02 -0.08 -29.38
C VAL A 367 5.33 0.60 -28.99
N LYS A 368 6.11 -0.02 -28.11
CA LYS A 368 7.44 0.45 -27.71
C LYS A 368 8.49 -0.44 -28.34
N GLU A 369 9.37 0.14 -29.14
CA GLU A 369 10.45 -0.58 -29.82
C GLU A 369 11.80 0.07 -29.53
N GLN A 370 12.85 -0.74 -29.45
CA GLN A 370 14.20 -0.24 -29.20
C GLN A 370 14.81 0.28 -30.50
N ILE A 371 15.32 1.51 -30.48
CA ILE A 371 16.13 2.05 -31.58
C ILE A 371 17.55 2.27 -31.05
N PRO A 372 18.59 1.77 -31.73
CA PRO A 372 19.96 1.95 -31.28
C PRO A 372 20.33 3.43 -31.16
N LYS A 373 20.84 3.82 -29.99
CA LYS A 373 21.42 5.15 -29.79
C LYS A 373 22.93 5.07 -30.00
N SER A 374 23.46 5.91 -30.88
CA SER A 374 24.91 6.05 -31.01
C SER A 374 25.48 6.89 -29.88
N ASN A 375 26.61 6.45 -29.32
CA ASN A 375 27.48 7.25 -28.44
C ASN A 375 28.75 7.73 -29.17
N ASP A 376 28.94 7.33 -30.42
CA ASP A 376 30.11 7.67 -31.24
C ASP A 376 29.68 8.57 -32.41
N ASP A 377 30.41 9.66 -32.63
CA ASP A 377 30.15 10.61 -33.72
C ASP A 377 30.28 9.98 -35.11
N LYS A 378 31.01 8.85 -35.22
CA LYS A 378 31.18 8.11 -36.48
C LYS A 378 29.99 7.25 -36.88
N ILE A 379 29.06 6.97 -35.94
CA ILE A 379 27.91 6.11 -36.19
C ILE A 379 26.66 6.97 -36.24
N LYS A 380 26.01 7.02 -37.41
CA LYS A 380 24.80 7.79 -37.62
C LYS A 380 23.60 6.86 -37.71
N VAL A 381 22.64 7.04 -36.81
CA VAL A 381 21.37 6.28 -36.81
C VAL A 381 20.25 7.18 -37.30
N SER A 382 19.50 6.73 -38.31
CA SER A 382 18.31 7.45 -38.80
C SER A 382 17.10 6.54 -38.94
N VAL A 383 15.96 7.00 -38.43
CA VAL A 383 14.68 6.28 -38.54
C VAL A 383 14.02 6.67 -39.86
N MET A 384 13.78 5.70 -40.75
CA MET A 384 13.10 5.91 -42.03
C MET A 384 11.57 5.76 -41.91
N SER A 385 11.12 4.77 -41.13
CA SER A 385 9.71 4.49 -40.88
C SER A 385 9.54 4.08 -39.43
N PRO A 386 8.56 4.61 -38.68
CA PRO A 386 7.57 5.63 -39.09
C PRO A 386 8.18 7.03 -39.27
N GLU A 387 7.50 7.89 -40.05
CA GLU A 387 7.85 9.32 -40.14
C GLU A 387 7.64 10.01 -38.79
N LEU A 388 8.74 10.44 -38.17
CA LEU A 388 8.71 11.13 -36.86
C LEU A 388 8.24 12.58 -37.05
N LYS A 389 6.94 12.85 -36.84
CA LYS A 389 6.41 14.23 -36.86
C LYS A 389 6.79 14.97 -35.57
N ALA A 390 7.61 16.02 -35.72
CA ALA A 390 8.21 16.79 -34.62
C ALA A 390 7.36 17.97 -34.10
N THR A 391 6.03 17.96 -34.23
CA THR A 391 5.20 19.15 -33.94
C THR A 391 4.40 19.02 -32.64
N LYS A 392 4.54 20.00 -31.75
CA LYS A 392 3.91 20.12 -30.40
C LYS A 392 2.38 20.31 -30.40
N THR A 393 1.68 19.96 -31.47
CA THR A 393 0.23 20.17 -31.59
C THR A 393 -0.41 19.01 -32.35
N ALA A 394 -1.24 18.26 -31.62
CA ALA A 394 -2.23 17.27 -32.07
C ALA A 394 -1.73 16.02 -32.85
N SER A 395 -1.92 14.85 -32.22
CA SER A 395 -1.84 13.49 -32.78
C SER A 395 -0.51 13.06 -33.45
N CYS A 396 0.56 12.93 -32.68
CA CYS A 396 1.75 12.18 -33.14
C CYS A 396 1.48 10.67 -33.04
N GLU A 397 1.48 9.97 -34.17
CA GLU A 397 1.41 8.50 -34.19
C GLU A 397 2.70 7.88 -33.66
N ALA A 398 3.89 8.42 -33.98
CA ALA A 398 5.16 7.88 -33.51
C ALA A 398 6.13 8.96 -33.00
N ARG A 399 6.85 8.67 -31.91
CA ARG A 399 7.85 9.57 -31.30
C ARG A 399 9.01 8.79 -30.68
N LEU A 400 10.18 9.42 -30.55
CA LEU A 400 11.29 8.90 -29.74
C LEU A 400 11.19 9.43 -28.31
N ASN A 401 11.31 8.54 -27.32
CA ASN A 401 11.32 8.93 -25.91
C ASN A 401 12.72 9.42 -25.46
N LYS A 402 12.86 9.85 -24.19
CA LYS A 402 14.13 10.33 -23.63
C LYS A 402 15.25 9.27 -23.64
N GLU A 403 14.87 8.00 -23.63
CA GLU A 403 15.78 6.84 -23.65
C GLU A 403 16.13 6.39 -25.07
N HIS A 404 15.67 7.12 -26.09
CA HIS A 404 15.84 6.79 -27.52
C HIS A 404 15.06 5.53 -27.98
N ASN A 405 14.00 5.16 -27.28
CA ASN A 405 13.06 4.13 -27.70
C ASN A 405 11.92 4.75 -28.54
N LEU A 406 11.46 4.04 -29.56
CA LEU A 406 10.32 4.41 -30.38
C LEU A 406 9.03 4.10 -29.62
N GLU A 407 8.16 5.10 -29.46
CA GLU A 407 6.78 4.93 -29.00
C GLU A 407 5.84 5.22 -30.17
N TRP A 408 5.17 4.19 -30.69
CA TRP A 408 4.20 4.29 -31.77
C TRP A 408 2.79 4.01 -31.25
N THR A 409 1.99 5.06 -31.06
CA THR A 409 0.58 4.98 -30.69
C THR A 409 -0.31 4.85 -31.93
N VAL A 410 -1.14 3.81 -31.94
CA VAL A 410 -2.06 3.46 -33.03
C VAL A 410 -3.43 3.20 -32.45
N VAL A 411 -4.47 3.66 -33.16
CA VAL A 411 -5.86 3.29 -32.86
C VAL A 411 -6.30 2.25 -33.88
N LEU A 412 -6.67 1.06 -33.40
CA LEU A 412 -7.20 -0.04 -34.20
C LEU A 412 -8.72 -0.05 -34.10
N ALA A 413 -9.41 -0.08 -35.23
CA ALA A 413 -10.85 -0.34 -35.27
C ALA A 413 -11.16 -1.78 -34.81
N PRO A 414 -12.41 -2.08 -34.41
CA PRO A 414 -12.81 -3.43 -34.05
C PRO A 414 -12.51 -4.44 -35.17
N GLY A 415 -11.94 -5.60 -34.82
CA GLY A 415 -11.53 -6.64 -35.77
C GLY A 415 -10.38 -6.27 -36.73
N GLN A 416 -9.83 -5.06 -36.66
CA GLN A 416 -8.82 -4.59 -37.59
C GLN A 416 -7.45 -5.23 -37.33
N THR A 417 -6.77 -5.55 -38.42
CA THR A 417 -5.34 -5.89 -38.44
C THR A 417 -4.56 -4.73 -39.06
N ARG A 418 -3.45 -4.33 -38.45
CA ARG A 418 -2.54 -3.29 -38.96
C ARG A 418 -1.09 -3.74 -38.78
N ASP A 419 -0.34 -3.69 -39.86
CA ASP A 419 1.10 -3.97 -39.86
C ASP A 419 1.86 -2.65 -39.70
N LEU A 420 2.77 -2.62 -38.73
CA LEU A 420 3.64 -1.50 -38.42
C LEU A 420 5.06 -1.88 -38.84
N ALA A 421 5.61 -1.17 -39.83
CA ALA A 421 6.97 -1.36 -40.30
C ALA A 421 7.90 -0.33 -39.63
N VAL A 422 8.78 -0.80 -38.76
CA VAL A 422 9.85 -0.02 -38.15
C VAL A 422 11.11 -0.23 -39.00
N ARG A 423 11.52 0.81 -39.72
CA ARG A 423 12.73 0.80 -40.57
C ARG A 423 13.69 1.88 -40.10
N TYR A 424 14.92 1.50 -39.82
CA TYR A 424 16.00 2.44 -39.48
C TYR A 424 17.30 2.04 -40.16
N THR A 425 18.17 3.01 -40.35
CA THR A 425 19.47 2.83 -40.96
C THR A 425 20.58 3.19 -39.98
N ILE A 426 21.67 2.42 -40.03
CA ILE A 426 22.90 2.67 -39.29
C ILE A 426 24.01 2.83 -40.30
N GLU A 427 24.55 4.04 -40.39
CA GLU A 427 25.76 4.31 -41.18
C GLU A 427 26.98 4.23 -40.26
N HIS A 428 27.96 3.41 -40.64
CA HIS A 428 29.22 3.28 -39.91
C HIS A 428 30.42 3.09 -40.87
N PRO A 429 31.66 3.36 -40.42
CA PRO A 429 32.85 3.11 -41.24
C PRO A 429 33.00 1.62 -41.56
N ALA A 430 33.36 1.30 -42.81
CA ALA A 430 33.47 -0.09 -43.28
C ALA A 430 34.60 -0.90 -42.59
N SER A 431 35.52 -0.21 -41.91
CA SER A 431 36.66 -0.82 -41.20
C SER A 431 36.32 -1.36 -39.80
N GLU A 432 35.14 -1.02 -39.26
CA GLU A 432 34.77 -1.31 -37.87
C GLU A 432 33.47 -2.14 -37.83
N SER A 433 33.37 -3.08 -36.87
CA SER A 433 32.17 -3.89 -36.64
C SER A 433 31.28 -3.28 -35.55
N LEU A 434 29.96 -3.38 -35.72
CA LEU A 434 28.99 -2.89 -34.74
C LEU A 434 28.80 -3.91 -33.62
N ALA A 435 28.86 -3.44 -32.36
CA ALA A 435 28.49 -4.21 -31.19
C ALA A 435 27.34 -3.51 -30.45
N TYR A 436 26.28 -4.27 -30.15
CA TYR A 436 25.12 -3.76 -29.42
C TYR A 436 25.24 -4.12 -27.94
N LYS A 437 25.14 -3.12 -27.06
CA LYS A 437 25.08 -3.33 -25.61
C LYS A 437 23.81 -2.71 -25.07
N LEU A 438 23.03 -3.50 -24.34
CA LEU A 438 21.92 -2.98 -23.53
C LEU A 438 22.54 -2.21 -22.35
N VAL A 439 22.22 -0.92 -22.27
CA VAL A 439 22.71 0.00 -21.22
C VAL A 439 21.68 0.11 -20.12
#